data_AF-A0A2A7MPH6-F1
#
_entry.id   AF-A0A2A7MPH6-F1
#
_cell.length_a   1.000
_cell.length_b   1.000
_cell.length_c   1.000
_cell.angle_alpha   90.00
_cell.angle_beta   90.00
_cell.angle_gamma   90.00
#
_symmetry.space_group_name_H-M   'P 1'
#
loop_
_entity.id
_entity.type
_entity.pdbx_description
1 polymer ?
#
loop_
_entity_poly.entity_id
_entity_poly.type
_entity_poly.pdbx_seq_one_letter_code
_entity_poly.pdbx_strand_id
1 'polypeptide(L)'
;MTVRASTALPTLGQLRDWDVARLDVAADAWVAQAQRWQNSLTTVLQAVSATDFHWQGAAADAATQRLDLDHRVVVDAADRLKEAAAVARRGAAEIRDAQQEALQRVAQARTAGLQVEDDLSVTYIAASPGADLQEVQAEAYARSIWRSAHVLAATDEKVARELTAAAAGLQHLWFPADQTDEWPQTLLAGYTGSLPLPETPNLVYCHPSARPDFWWCEGFDIGSGPYAFGSPFDASGVA
;
A
#
# COMPACT_ATOMS: atom_id res chain seq x y z
N MET A 1 48.28 -14.43 4.67
CA MET A 1 48.20 -12.98 4.39
C MET A 1 46.74 -12.64 4.12
N THR A 2 46.27 -11.44 4.47
CA THR A 2 44.83 -11.09 4.45
C THR A 2 44.62 -9.72 3.83
N VAL A 3 43.62 -9.62 2.94
CA VAL A 3 43.20 -8.40 2.25
C VAL A 3 41.85 -7.95 2.83
N ARG A 4 41.74 -6.70 3.29
CA ARG A 4 40.55 -6.17 4.00
C ARG A 4 39.95 -4.96 3.30
N ALA A 5 38.63 -4.80 3.43
CA ALA A 5 37.90 -3.66 2.90
C ALA A 5 38.13 -2.39 3.75
N SER A 6 38.03 -1.23 3.12
CA SER A 6 38.19 0.09 3.76
C SER A 6 36.86 0.72 4.25
N THR A 7 35.71 0.15 3.86
CA THR A 7 34.37 0.68 4.11
C THR A 7 33.50 -0.39 4.78
N ALA A 8 32.50 0.04 5.57
CA ALA A 8 31.49 -0.86 6.14
C ALA A 8 30.67 -1.51 5.01
N LEU A 9 30.89 -2.81 4.80
CA LEU A 9 30.15 -3.65 3.86
C LEU A 9 29.24 -4.60 4.65
N PRO A 10 28.17 -5.13 4.04
CA PRO A 10 27.46 -6.25 4.62
C PRO A 10 28.40 -7.45 4.82
N THR A 11 28.21 -8.16 5.92
CA THR A 11 28.92 -9.40 6.22
C THR A 11 28.50 -10.53 5.28
N LEU A 12 29.29 -11.59 5.20
CA LEU A 12 28.95 -12.78 4.42
C LEU A 12 27.67 -13.46 4.94
N GLY A 13 27.46 -13.47 6.26
CA GLY A 13 26.18 -13.86 6.85
C GLY A 13 25.02 -13.03 6.29
N GLN A 14 25.12 -11.71 6.32
CA GLN A 14 24.10 -10.81 5.77
C GLN A 14 23.87 -11.01 4.27
N LEU A 15 24.92 -11.25 3.47
CA LEU A 15 24.77 -11.55 2.05
C LEU A 15 23.94 -12.83 1.81
N ARG A 16 24.12 -13.86 2.65
CA ARG A 16 23.40 -15.14 2.53
C ARG A 16 21.95 -15.03 2.98
N ASP A 17 21.73 -14.30 4.06
CA ASP A 17 20.44 -14.21 4.73
C ASP A 17 19.64 -12.98 4.28
N TRP A 18 20.03 -12.33 3.16
CA TRP A 18 19.31 -11.19 2.61
C TRP A 18 17.87 -11.59 2.26
N ASP A 19 16.92 -11.12 3.05
CA ASP A 19 15.52 -11.52 2.95
C ASP A 19 14.78 -10.67 1.91
N VAL A 20 14.66 -11.23 0.71
CA VAL A 20 13.93 -10.59 -0.40
C VAL A 20 12.46 -11.04 -0.47
N ALA A 21 12.12 -12.17 0.17
CA ALA A 21 10.80 -12.77 0.08
C ALA A 21 9.70 -11.87 0.65
N ARG A 22 10.03 -10.99 1.61
CA ARG A 22 9.09 -10.01 2.15
C ARG A 22 8.56 -9.03 1.12
N LEU A 23 9.35 -8.68 0.09
CA LEU A 23 8.89 -7.78 -0.97
C LEU A 23 7.82 -8.44 -1.83
N ASP A 24 7.98 -9.73 -2.15
CA ASP A 24 7.00 -10.49 -2.90
C ASP A 24 5.68 -10.64 -2.10
N VAL A 25 5.77 -10.96 -0.79
CA VAL A 25 4.61 -11.02 0.11
C VAL A 25 3.89 -9.67 0.22
N ALA A 26 4.64 -8.58 0.36
CA ALA A 26 4.07 -7.23 0.42
C ALA A 26 3.36 -6.86 -0.89
N ALA A 27 3.96 -7.19 -2.04
CA ALA A 27 3.36 -6.93 -3.35
C ALA A 27 2.00 -7.64 -3.50
N ASP A 28 1.91 -8.91 -3.11
CA ASP A 28 0.65 -9.66 -3.16
C ASP A 28 -0.42 -9.04 -2.25
N ALA A 29 -0.03 -8.62 -1.04
CA ALA A 29 -0.93 -7.96 -0.10
C ALA A 29 -1.47 -6.62 -0.65
N TRP A 30 -0.63 -5.81 -1.29
CA TRP A 30 -1.03 -4.52 -1.87
C TRP A 30 -1.95 -4.69 -3.07
N VAL A 31 -1.68 -5.64 -3.96
CA VAL A 31 -2.59 -5.96 -5.08
C VAL A 31 -3.95 -6.43 -4.55
N ALA A 32 -3.95 -7.31 -3.55
CA ALA A 32 -5.19 -7.79 -2.94
C ALA A 32 -5.97 -6.65 -2.26
N GLN A 33 -5.28 -5.72 -1.61
CA GLN A 33 -5.91 -4.55 -0.97
C GLN A 33 -6.51 -3.59 -2.01
N ALA A 34 -5.79 -3.31 -3.10
CA ALA A 34 -6.28 -2.49 -4.21
C ALA A 34 -7.58 -3.07 -4.80
N GLN A 35 -7.62 -4.40 -5.02
CA GLN A 35 -8.81 -5.07 -5.52
C GLN A 35 -9.98 -4.99 -4.54
N ARG A 36 -9.74 -5.17 -3.24
CA ARG A 36 -10.78 -5.04 -2.21
C ARG A 36 -11.42 -3.65 -2.20
N TRP A 37 -10.61 -2.60 -2.32
CA TRP A 37 -11.09 -1.22 -2.39
C TRP A 37 -11.94 -0.96 -3.64
N GLN A 38 -11.45 -1.36 -4.81
CA GLN A 38 -12.18 -1.20 -6.07
C GLN A 38 -13.50 -1.99 -6.08
N ASN A 39 -13.50 -3.21 -5.55
CA ASN A 39 -14.72 -4.03 -5.45
C ASN A 39 -15.76 -3.39 -4.52
N SER A 40 -15.33 -2.93 -3.34
CA SER A 40 -16.23 -2.31 -2.35
C SER A 40 -16.92 -1.08 -2.93
N LEU A 41 -16.15 -0.23 -3.62
CA LEU A 41 -16.68 0.95 -4.30
C LEU A 41 -17.63 0.60 -5.45
N THR A 42 -17.28 -0.41 -6.26
CA THR A 42 -18.16 -0.92 -7.32
C THR A 42 -19.50 -1.38 -6.74
N THR A 43 -19.48 -2.08 -5.60
CA THR A 43 -20.70 -2.51 -4.90
C THR A 43 -21.55 -1.32 -4.46
N VAL A 44 -20.93 -0.26 -3.90
CA VAL A 44 -21.66 0.94 -3.50
C VAL A 44 -22.27 1.66 -4.71
N LEU A 45 -21.50 1.85 -5.78
CA LEU A 45 -21.99 2.48 -7.01
C LEU A 45 -23.15 1.70 -7.62
N GLN A 46 -23.05 0.36 -7.68
CA GLN A 46 -24.13 -0.49 -8.17
C GLN A 46 -25.39 -0.39 -7.31
N ALA A 47 -25.24 -0.32 -5.98
CA ALA A 47 -26.37 -0.17 -5.07
C ALA A 47 -27.09 1.17 -5.28
N VAL A 48 -26.34 2.25 -5.47
CA VAL A 48 -26.91 3.59 -5.73
C VAL A 48 -27.61 3.62 -7.09
N SER A 49 -26.95 3.16 -8.16
CA SER A 49 -27.56 3.12 -9.49
C SER A 49 -28.82 2.25 -9.56
N ALA A 50 -28.90 1.20 -8.73
CA ALA A 50 -30.12 0.38 -8.63
C ALA A 50 -31.31 1.13 -8.01
N THR A 51 -31.06 2.22 -7.27
CA THR A 51 -32.10 3.06 -6.64
C THR A 51 -32.51 4.27 -7.48
N ASP A 52 -31.86 4.53 -8.62
CA ASP A 52 -32.08 5.70 -9.48
C ASP A 52 -33.56 5.91 -9.91
N PHE A 53 -34.35 4.83 -10.00
CA PHE A 53 -35.78 4.92 -10.35
C PHE A 53 -36.67 5.36 -9.18
N HIS A 54 -36.19 5.23 -7.94
CA HIS A 54 -36.95 5.49 -6.71
C HIS A 54 -36.44 6.71 -5.92
N TRP A 55 -35.20 7.15 -6.19
CA TRP A 55 -34.57 8.26 -5.49
C TRP A 55 -34.02 9.27 -6.50
N GLN A 56 -34.65 10.45 -6.58
CA GLN A 56 -34.36 11.49 -7.56
C GLN A 56 -34.34 12.88 -6.89
N GLY A 57 -33.80 13.88 -7.60
CA GLY A 57 -33.73 15.27 -7.14
C GLY A 57 -32.41 15.61 -6.46
N ALA A 58 -32.33 16.81 -5.88
CA ALA A 58 -31.06 17.41 -5.45
C ALA A 58 -30.24 16.56 -4.46
N ALA A 59 -30.90 15.76 -3.62
CA ALA A 59 -30.24 14.85 -2.69
C ALA A 59 -29.57 13.66 -3.41
N ALA A 60 -30.23 13.09 -4.42
CA ALA A 60 -29.66 12.02 -5.26
C ALA A 60 -28.51 12.54 -6.13
N ASP A 61 -28.64 13.76 -6.67
CA ASP A 61 -27.57 14.41 -7.45
C ASP A 61 -26.33 14.67 -6.57
N ALA A 62 -26.52 15.19 -5.35
CA ALA A 62 -25.43 15.45 -4.41
C ALA A 62 -24.73 14.15 -3.98
N ALA A 63 -25.47 13.08 -3.74
CA ALA A 63 -24.91 11.79 -3.40
C ALA A 63 -24.13 11.16 -4.56
N THR A 64 -24.66 11.23 -5.77
CA THR A 64 -23.97 10.79 -7.00
C THR A 64 -22.66 11.57 -7.19
N GLN A 65 -22.71 12.90 -7.10
CA GLN A 65 -21.53 13.74 -7.19
C GLN A 65 -20.48 13.39 -6.13
N ARG A 66 -20.93 13.07 -4.92
CA ARG A 66 -20.03 12.66 -3.83
C ARG A 66 -19.41 11.28 -4.10
N LEU A 67 -20.19 10.32 -4.56
CA LEU A 67 -19.68 9.00 -4.94
C LEU A 67 -18.66 9.09 -6.07
N ASP A 68 -18.85 9.99 -7.04
CA ASP A 68 -17.87 10.24 -8.10
C ASP A 68 -16.55 10.80 -7.55
N LEU A 69 -16.62 11.70 -6.57
CA LEU A 69 -15.44 12.25 -5.90
C LEU A 69 -14.70 11.17 -5.11
N ASP A 70 -15.42 10.41 -4.30
CA ASP A 70 -14.86 9.33 -3.49
C ASP A 70 -14.32 8.21 -4.40
N HIS A 71 -14.96 7.97 -5.55
CA HIS A 71 -14.50 6.98 -6.52
C HIS A 71 -13.12 7.33 -7.08
N ARG A 72 -12.89 8.60 -7.45
CA ARG A 72 -11.57 9.04 -7.92
C ARG A 72 -10.49 8.82 -6.87
N VAL A 73 -10.75 9.18 -5.61
CA VAL A 73 -9.80 8.98 -4.50
C VAL A 73 -9.44 7.50 -4.34
N VAL A 74 -10.44 6.60 -4.36
CA VAL A 74 -10.21 5.16 -4.19
C VAL A 74 -9.46 4.55 -5.37
N VAL A 75 -9.79 4.94 -6.60
CA VAL A 75 -9.09 4.46 -7.79
C VAL A 75 -7.63 4.90 -7.77
N ASP A 76 -7.35 6.17 -7.48
CA ASP A 76 -6.00 6.70 -7.37
C ASP A 76 -5.20 5.96 -6.27
N ALA A 77 -5.82 5.70 -5.13
CA ALA A 77 -5.21 4.95 -4.03
C ALA A 77 -4.91 3.49 -4.42
N ALA A 78 -5.85 2.84 -5.10
CA ALA A 78 -5.69 1.47 -5.58
C ALA A 78 -4.58 1.36 -6.63
N ASP A 79 -4.46 2.34 -7.52
CA ASP A 79 -3.42 2.36 -8.55
C ASP A 79 -2.03 2.60 -7.94
N ARG A 80 -1.91 3.46 -6.92
CA ARG A 80 -0.66 3.60 -6.14
C ARG A 80 -0.24 2.31 -5.44
N LEU A 81 -1.18 1.56 -4.87
CA LEU A 81 -0.88 0.24 -4.29
C LEU A 81 -0.37 -0.76 -5.35
N LYS A 82 -0.95 -0.74 -6.55
CA LYS A 82 -0.50 -1.58 -7.67
C LYS A 82 0.89 -1.15 -8.17
N GLU A 83 1.16 0.15 -8.23
CA GLU A 83 2.47 0.68 -8.58
C GLU A 83 3.53 0.26 -7.55
N ALA A 84 3.26 0.42 -6.26
CA ALA A 84 4.13 -0.03 -5.18
C ALA A 84 4.39 -1.55 -5.27
N ALA A 85 3.37 -2.35 -5.60
CA ALA A 85 3.53 -3.80 -5.80
C ALA A 85 4.43 -4.13 -7.00
N ALA A 86 4.31 -3.38 -8.11
CA ALA A 86 5.16 -3.56 -9.28
C ALA A 86 6.63 -3.21 -8.96
N VAL A 87 6.86 -2.11 -8.22
CA VAL A 87 8.18 -1.72 -7.73
C VAL A 87 8.75 -2.82 -6.80
N ALA A 88 7.97 -3.34 -5.86
CA ALA A 88 8.41 -4.40 -4.96
C ALA A 88 8.83 -5.66 -5.71
N ARG A 89 8.05 -6.13 -6.68
CA ARG A 89 8.38 -7.33 -7.48
C ARG A 89 9.63 -7.14 -8.34
N ARG A 90 9.75 -5.98 -9.00
CA ARG A 90 10.95 -5.65 -9.79
C ARG A 90 12.17 -5.53 -8.89
N GLY A 91 12.05 -4.80 -7.78
CA GLY A 91 13.11 -4.63 -6.79
C GLY A 91 13.55 -5.96 -6.17
N ALA A 92 12.60 -6.86 -5.89
CA ALA A 92 12.89 -8.21 -5.43
C ALA A 92 13.75 -9.00 -6.43
N ALA A 93 13.45 -8.90 -7.72
CA ALA A 93 14.28 -9.52 -8.76
C ALA A 93 15.68 -8.88 -8.81
N GLU A 94 15.78 -7.54 -8.83
CA GLU A 94 17.06 -6.82 -8.87
C GLU A 94 17.96 -7.16 -7.65
N ILE A 95 17.39 -7.21 -6.45
CA ILE A 95 18.12 -7.56 -5.22
C ILE A 95 18.55 -9.03 -5.25
N ARG A 96 17.69 -9.95 -5.70
CA ARG A 96 18.05 -11.38 -5.84
C ARG A 96 19.21 -11.56 -6.81
N ASP A 97 19.21 -10.87 -7.94
CA ASP A 97 20.28 -10.97 -8.92
C ASP A 97 21.61 -10.42 -8.36
N ALA A 98 21.57 -9.26 -7.68
CA ALA A 98 22.75 -8.68 -7.03
C ALA A 98 23.30 -9.56 -5.90
N GLN A 99 22.41 -10.18 -5.12
CA GLN A 99 22.77 -11.12 -4.05
C GLN A 99 23.47 -12.35 -4.63
N GLN A 100 22.89 -12.94 -5.68
CA GLN A 100 23.49 -14.08 -6.39
C GLN A 100 24.86 -13.73 -6.95
N GLU A 101 25.02 -12.55 -7.57
CA GLU A 101 26.33 -12.12 -8.07
C GLU A 101 27.37 -12.02 -6.94
N ALA A 102 27.03 -11.38 -5.83
CA ALA A 102 27.95 -11.25 -4.68
C ALA A 102 28.38 -12.63 -4.14
N LEU A 103 27.43 -13.55 -3.96
CA LEU A 103 27.71 -14.92 -3.52
C LEU A 103 28.52 -15.72 -4.55
N GLN A 104 28.29 -15.49 -5.85
CA GLN A 104 29.10 -16.08 -6.91
C GLN A 104 30.54 -15.58 -6.88
N ARG A 105 30.80 -14.28 -6.62
CA ARG A 105 32.17 -13.78 -6.46
C ARG A 105 32.89 -14.45 -5.29
N VAL A 106 32.19 -14.64 -4.18
CA VAL A 106 32.71 -15.36 -3.02
C VAL A 106 33.01 -16.83 -3.37
N ALA A 107 32.12 -17.50 -4.08
CA ALA A 107 32.32 -18.87 -4.53
C ALA A 107 33.52 -18.99 -5.48
N GLN A 108 33.68 -18.06 -6.43
CA GLN A 108 34.82 -18.02 -7.35
C GLN A 108 36.15 -17.85 -6.62
N ALA A 109 36.22 -16.97 -5.62
CA ALA A 109 37.43 -16.81 -4.79
C ALA A 109 37.76 -18.11 -4.03
N ARG A 110 36.75 -18.79 -3.47
CA ARG A 110 36.93 -20.07 -2.77
C ARG A 110 37.40 -21.19 -3.69
N THR A 111 36.85 -21.27 -4.90
CA THR A 111 37.31 -22.22 -5.93
C THR A 111 38.76 -21.95 -6.35
N ALA A 112 39.20 -20.69 -6.31
CA ALA A 112 40.60 -20.32 -6.53
C ALA A 112 41.52 -20.62 -5.34
N GLY A 113 41.02 -21.28 -4.29
CA GLY A 113 41.80 -21.66 -3.10
C GLY A 113 41.97 -20.53 -2.08
N LEU A 114 41.22 -19.43 -2.22
CA LEU A 114 41.24 -18.32 -1.27
C LEU A 114 40.20 -18.55 -0.16
N GLN A 115 40.51 -18.12 1.05
CA GLN A 115 39.56 -18.10 2.16
C GLN A 115 38.85 -16.74 2.17
N VAL A 116 37.54 -16.75 2.39
CA VAL A 116 36.73 -15.53 2.52
C VAL A 116 36.03 -15.59 3.87
N GLU A 117 36.40 -14.65 4.73
CA GLU A 117 35.89 -14.49 6.09
C GLU A 117 34.54 -13.75 6.10
N ASP A 118 33.92 -13.67 7.27
CA ASP A 118 32.60 -13.05 7.42
C ASP A 118 32.60 -11.54 7.15
N ASP A 119 33.70 -10.84 7.40
CA ASP A 119 33.90 -9.43 7.06
C ASP A 119 34.24 -9.20 5.56
N LEU A 120 34.10 -10.23 4.73
CA LEU A 120 34.50 -10.27 3.32
C LEU A 120 36.00 -10.03 3.10
N SER A 121 36.84 -10.21 4.12
CA SER A 121 38.28 -10.23 3.94
C SER A 121 38.71 -11.52 3.24
N VAL A 122 39.73 -11.40 2.39
CA VAL A 122 40.26 -12.51 1.59
C VAL A 122 41.63 -12.91 2.13
N THR A 123 41.77 -14.16 2.54
CA THR A 123 43.02 -14.72 3.06
C THR A 123 43.63 -15.71 2.08
N TYR A 124 44.95 -15.64 1.92
CA TYR A 124 45.74 -16.55 1.08
C TYR A 124 47.01 -17.02 1.79
N ILE A 125 47.50 -18.18 1.38
CA ILE A 125 48.76 -18.78 1.87
C ILE A 125 49.84 -18.52 0.83
N ALA A 126 50.83 -17.69 1.15
CA ALA A 126 51.98 -17.44 0.29
C ALA A 126 52.98 -18.61 0.39
N ALA A 127 53.13 -19.38 -0.67
CA ALA A 127 54.24 -20.31 -0.83
C ALA A 127 55.33 -19.64 -1.70
N SER A 128 56.61 -19.77 -1.35
CA SER A 128 57.69 -19.24 -2.18
C SER A 128 58.26 -20.37 -3.04
N PRO A 129 58.38 -20.24 -4.38
CA PRO A 129 58.22 -19.04 -5.23
C PRO A 129 56.79 -18.82 -5.78
N GLY A 130 56.33 -17.56 -5.85
CA GLY A 130 55.03 -17.17 -6.45
C GLY A 130 54.15 -16.23 -5.61
N ALA A 131 54.61 -15.85 -4.41
CA ALA A 131 53.84 -15.04 -3.46
C ALA A 131 53.24 -13.74 -4.03
N ASP A 132 54.01 -12.99 -4.83
CA ASP A 132 53.56 -11.71 -5.41
C ASP A 132 52.37 -11.88 -6.37
N LEU A 133 52.35 -12.94 -7.18
CA LEU A 133 51.25 -13.23 -8.09
C LEU A 133 49.98 -13.60 -7.32
N GLN A 134 50.15 -14.35 -6.23
CA GLN A 134 49.04 -14.79 -5.39
C GLN A 134 48.41 -13.63 -4.61
N GLU A 135 49.23 -12.66 -4.20
CA GLU A 135 48.78 -11.40 -3.61
C GLU A 135 47.93 -10.59 -4.59
N VAL A 136 48.45 -10.34 -5.80
CA VAL A 136 47.71 -9.60 -6.85
C VAL A 136 46.37 -10.28 -7.17
N GLN A 137 46.35 -11.61 -7.23
CA GLN A 137 45.12 -12.39 -7.46
C GLN A 137 44.13 -12.25 -6.29
N ALA A 138 44.60 -12.39 -5.05
CA ALA A 138 43.76 -12.22 -3.86
C ALA A 138 43.14 -10.82 -3.80
N GLU A 139 43.90 -9.77 -4.11
CA GLU A 139 43.40 -8.40 -4.19
C GLU A 139 42.35 -8.20 -5.30
N ALA A 140 42.52 -8.87 -6.44
CA ALA A 140 41.54 -8.80 -7.53
C ALA A 140 40.20 -9.41 -7.11
N TYR A 141 40.23 -10.60 -6.48
CA TYR A 141 39.02 -11.23 -5.95
C TYR A 141 38.38 -10.40 -4.83
N ALA A 142 39.17 -9.89 -3.88
CA ALA A 142 38.69 -9.06 -2.80
C ALA A 142 37.93 -7.83 -3.33
N ARG A 143 38.53 -7.08 -4.27
CA ARG A 143 37.87 -5.92 -4.91
C ARG A 143 36.59 -6.30 -5.66
N SER A 144 36.57 -7.47 -6.30
CA SER A 144 35.37 -7.96 -7.00
C SER A 144 34.24 -8.29 -6.02
N ILE A 145 34.53 -8.97 -4.91
CA ILE A 145 33.58 -9.28 -3.83
C ILE A 145 33.04 -7.99 -3.22
N TRP A 146 33.91 -7.05 -2.85
CA TRP A 146 33.48 -5.80 -2.22
C TRP A 146 32.61 -4.95 -3.14
N ARG A 147 32.95 -4.88 -4.44
CA ARG A 147 32.13 -4.17 -5.42
C ARG A 147 30.74 -4.77 -5.53
N SER A 148 30.62 -6.10 -5.59
CA SER A 148 29.32 -6.75 -5.72
C SER A 148 28.50 -6.69 -4.42
N ALA A 149 29.14 -6.75 -3.25
CA ALA A 149 28.49 -6.49 -1.96
C ALA A 149 27.97 -5.03 -1.86
N HIS A 150 28.74 -4.06 -2.34
CA HIS A 150 28.29 -2.66 -2.42
C HIS A 150 27.12 -2.50 -3.40
N VAL A 151 27.16 -3.16 -4.57
CA VAL A 151 26.04 -3.13 -5.53
C VAL A 151 24.77 -3.69 -4.89
N LEU A 152 24.83 -4.80 -4.16
CA LEU A 152 23.66 -5.33 -3.44
C LEU A 152 23.08 -4.30 -2.47
N ALA A 153 23.90 -3.71 -1.59
CA ALA A 153 23.43 -2.72 -0.63
C ALA A 153 22.85 -1.47 -1.30
N ALA A 154 23.49 -0.98 -2.37
CA ALA A 154 23.01 0.17 -3.12
C ALA A 154 21.70 -0.11 -3.87
N THR A 155 21.52 -1.33 -4.40
CA THR A 155 20.28 -1.77 -5.03
C THR A 155 19.14 -1.84 -4.03
N ASP A 156 19.38 -2.41 -2.84
CA ASP A 156 18.39 -2.45 -1.76
C ASP A 156 17.93 -1.03 -1.36
N GLU A 157 18.87 -0.11 -1.15
CA GLU A 157 18.57 1.28 -0.82
C GLU A 157 17.82 2.01 -1.95
N LYS A 158 18.17 1.74 -3.21
CA LYS A 158 17.45 2.24 -4.39
C LYS A 158 16.00 1.75 -4.37
N VAL A 159 15.77 0.46 -4.17
CA VAL A 159 14.42 -0.14 -4.11
C VAL A 159 13.61 0.48 -2.96
N ALA A 160 14.21 0.69 -1.79
CA ALA A 160 13.54 1.35 -0.67
C ALA A 160 13.08 2.78 -1.00
N ARG A 161 13.90 3.56 -1.71
CA ARG A 161 13.52 4.90 -2.18
C ARG A 161 12.40 4.86 -3.22
N GLU A 162 12.48 3.95 -4.19
CA GLU A 162 11.42 3.77 -5.20
C GLU A 162 10.09 3.36 -4.55
N LEU A 163 10.11 2.45 -3.57
CA LEU A 163 8.93 2.04 -2.82
C LEU A 163 8.32 3.20 -2.03
N THR A 164 9.15 3.99 -1.36
CA THR A 164 8.71 5.17 -0.61
C THR A 164 8.04 6.19 -1.55
N ALA A 165 8.60 6.39 -2.75
CA ALA A 165 8.03 7.28 -3.75
C ALA A 165 6.70 6.74 -4.32
N ALA A 166 6.62 5.44 -4.63
CA ALA A 166 5.38 4.82 -5.14
C ALA A 166 4.25 4.81 -4.10
N ALA A 167 4.60 4.63 -2.82
CA ALA A 167 3.63 4.70 -1.72
C ALA A 167 3.30 6.13 -1.29
N ALA A 168 3.98 7.15 -1.82
CA ALA A 168 3.69 8.54 -1.50
C ALA A 168 2.22 8.87 -1.81
N GLY A 169 1.58 9.61 -0.90
CA GLY A 169 0.16 9.95 -1.03
C GLY A 169 -0.79 8.95 -0.37
N LEU A 170 -0.41 7.67 -0.20
CA LEU A 170 -1.22 6.72 0.58
C LEU A 170 -1.32 7.11 2.06
N GLN A 171 -0.29 7.80 2.58
CA GLN A 171 -0.24 8.30 3.96
C GLN A 171 -1.12 9.53 4.23
N HIS A 172 -1.63 10.18 3.18
CA HIS A 172 -2.51 11.35 3.27
C HIS A 172 -3.76 11.14 2.43
N LEU A 173 -4.25 9.89 2.35
CA LEU A 173 -5.52 9.60 1.69
C LEU A 173 -6.63 10.36 2.39
N TRP A 174 -7.30 11.19 1.62
CA TRP A 174 -8.28 12.09 2.14
C TRP A 174 -9.46 12.19 1.18
N PHE A 175 -10.66 12.09 1.75
CA PHE A 175 -11.90 12.17 1.02
C PHE A 175 -12.42 13.61 1.14
N PRO A 176 -12.78 14.29 0.04
CA PRO A 176 -13.19 15.71 0.02
C PRO A 176 -14.34 16.12 0.95
N ALA A 177 -14.96 15.17 1.67
CA ALA A 177 -15.92 15.37 2.74
C ALA A 177 -15.45 16.29 3.86
N ASP A 178 -14.16 16.27 4.19
CA ASP A 178 -13.70 16.75 5.49
C ASP A 178 -13.44 18.26 5.55
N GLN A 179 -13.46 18.99 4.42
CA GLN A 179 -13.31 20.47 4.46
C GLN A 179 -14.60 21.23 4.66
N THR A 180 -15.74 20.57 4.75
CA THR A 180 -17.00 21.28 4.92
C THR A 180 -17.82 20.66 6.03
N ASP A 181 -17.55 21.13 7.26
CA ASP A 181 -18.59 21.31 8.27
C ASP A 181 -19.73 22.22 7.76
N GLU A 182 -19.61 22.82 6.58
CA GLU A 182 -20.69 23.50 5.88
C GLU A 182 -21.33 22.58 4.84
N TRP A 183 -22.46 21.98 5.21
CA TRP A 183 -23.46 21.51 4.25
C TRP A 183 -23.55 22.50 3.09
N PRO A 184 -23.40 22.07 1.82
CA PRO A 184 -23.49 22.98 0.70
C PRO A 184 -24.82 23.73 0.77
N GLN A 185 -24.76 25.06 0.93
CA GLN A 185 -25.94 25.94 0.96
C GLN A 185 -26.83 25.78 -0.28
N THR A 186 -26.34 25.11 -1.33
CA THR A 186 -27.12 24.71 -2.50
C THR A 186 -28.14 23.59 -2.23
N LEU A 187 -27.93 22.73 -1.21
CA LEU A 187 -28.99 21.84 -0.69
C LEU A 187 -30.13 22.64 -0.04
N LEU A 188 -29.82 23.85 0.47
CA LEU A 188 -30.78 24.79 1.06
C LEU A 188 -31.38 25.77 0.04
N ALA A 189 -30.73 26.03 -1.08
CA ALA A 189 -31.15 27.04 -2.06
C ALA A 189 -32.42 26.66 -2.84
N GLY A 190 -32.82 25.38 -2.83
CA GLY A 190 -34.12 24.93 -3.33
C GLY A 190 -35.27 25.11 -2.33
N TYR A 191 -34.98 25.51 -1.10
CA TYR A 191 -35.93 25.58 0.02
C TYR A 191 -36.28 27.04 0.33
N THR A 192 -37.48 27.48 -0.07
CA THR A 192 -37.98 28.85 0.20
C THR A 192 -38.68 28.99 1.57
N GLY A 193 -38.60 27.95 2.42
CA GLY A 193 -39.12 27.97 3.78
C GLY A 193 -38.05 28.36 4.81
N SER A 194 -38.44 29.03 5.89
CA SER A 194 -37.55 29.24 7.03
C SER A 194 -37.29 27.91 7.75
N LEU A 195 -36.04 27.45 7.83
CA LEU A 195 -35.67 26.26 8.60
C LEU A 195 -35.80 26.52 10.12
N PRO A 196 -36.51 25.66 10.88
CA PRO A 196 -36.31 25.57 12.32
C PRO A 196 -35.07 24.72 12.62
N LEU A 197 -34.23 25.19 13.54
CA LEU A 197 -33.12 24.41 14.11
C LEU A 197 -33.66 23.15 14.82
N PRO A 198 -33.16 21.93 14.57
CA PRO A 198 -33.43 20.80 15.44
C PRO A 198 -32.32 20.62 16.48
N GLU A 199 -32.70 20.42 17.74
CA GLU A 199 -31.79 20.30 18.88
C GLU A 199 -31.12 18.91 19.05
N THR A 200 -31.33 17.92 18.16
CA THR A 200 -30.66 16.61 18.24
C THR A 200 -30.60 15.88 16.88
N PRO A 201 -29.49 15.19 16.51
CA PRO A 201 -29.46 14.34 15.33
C PRO A 201 -29.93 12.92 15.66
N ASN A 202 -31.03 12.49 15.04
CA ASN A 202 -31.53 11.10 15.13
C ASN A 202 -31.10 10.35 13.87
N LEU A 203 -30.37 9.24 14.01
CA LEU A 203 -30.15 8.31 12.90
C LEU A 203 -31.38 7.39 12.83
N VAL A 204 -32.07 7.40 11.70
CA VAL A 204 -33.21 6.50 11.43
C VAL A 204 -32.85 5.62 10.25
N TYR A 205 -32.99 4.30 10.43
CA TYR A 205 -32.78 3.32 9.37
C TYR A 205 -34.03 2.44 9.22
N CYS A 206 -34.44 2.14 7.98
CA CYS A 206 -35.63 1.35 7.68
C CYS A 206 -35.30 0.11 6.85
N HIS A 207 -35.87 -1.03 7.23
CA HIS A 207 -35.78 -2.30 6.53
C HIS A 207 -37.13 -2.71 5.92
N PRO A 208 -37.14 -3.45 4.79
CA PRO A 208 -38.36 -3.97 4.20
C PRO A 208 -39.02 -4.97 5.16
N SER A 209 -40.32 -4.86 5.39
CA SER A 209 -41.05 -5.84 6.21
C SER A 209 -41.52 -7.02 5.35
N ALA A 210 -42.02 -8.08 6.01
CA ALA A 210 -42.63 -9.22 5.32
C ALA A 210 -43.93 -8.87 4.55
N ARG A 211 -44.44 -7.63 4.66
CA ARG A 211 -45.54 -7.12 3.83
C ARG A 211 -44.99 -6.09 2.82
N PRO A 212 -45.42 -6.15 1.55
CA PRO A 212 -44.83 -5.37 0.46
C PRO A 212 -45.11 -3.85 0.54
N ASP A 213 -46.10 -3.44 1.33
CA ASP A 213 -46.56 -2.07 1.52
C ASP A 213 -46.10 -1.45 2.85
N PHE A 214 -45.17 -2.11 3.56
CA PHE A 214 -44.87 -1.75 4.94
C PHE A 214 -43.36 -1.85 5.25
N TRP A 215 -42.81 -0.81 5.87
CA TRP A 215 -41.41 -0.73 6.27
C TRP A 215 -41.28 -0.71 7.79
N TRP A 216 -40.28 -1.42 8.31
CA TRP A 216 -39.93 -1.42 9.73
C TRP A 216 -38.75 -0.47 9.94
N CYS A 217 -38.95 0.59 10.73
CA CYS A 217 -37.92 1.58 10.98
C CYS A 217 -37.43 1.48 12.43
N GLU A 218 -36.12 1.55 12.59
CA GLU A 218 -35.45 1.64 13.87
C GLU A 218 -34.79 3.02 13.99
N GLY A 219 -35.13 3.73 15.06
CA GLY A 219 -34.53 5.01 15.43
C GLY A 219 -33.57 4.82 16.60
N PHE A 220 -32.48 5.58 16.58
CA PHE A 220 -31.51 5.62 17.66
C PHE A 220 -31.32 7.04 18.17
N ASP A 221 -31.63 7.24 19.45
CA ASP A 221 -31.34 8.47 20.18
C ASP A 221 -30.06 8.28 21.00
N ILE A 222 -29.19 9.30 21.06
CA ILE A 222 -28.00 9.23 21.90
C ILE A 222 -28.43 9.32 23.37
N GLY A 223 -28.32 8.21 24.11
CA GLY A 223 -28.61 8.11 25.55
C GLY A 223 -29.91 7.40 25.92
N SER A 224 -30.76 7.10 24.93
CA SER A 224 -31.96 6.28 25.08
C SER A 224 -31.80 5.04 24.20
N GLY A 225 -32.22 3.86 24.66
CA GLY A 225 -32.09 2.63 23.88
C GLY A 225 -32.84 2.70 22.54
N PRO A 226 -32.60 1.73 21.62
CA PRO A 226 -33.27 1.69 20.32
C PRO A 226 -34.79 1.69 20.48
N TYR A 227 -35.48 2.39 19.59
CA TYR A 227 -36.93 2.30 19.46
C TYR A 227 -37.33 1.98 18.03
N ALA A 228 -38.41 1.21 17.90
CA ALA A 228 -38.94 0.78 16.62
C ALA A 228 -40.35 1.34 16.43
N PHE A 229 -40.66 1.72 15.19
CA PHE A 229 -42.01 2.13 14.80
C PHE A 229 -42.34 1.62 13.41
N GLY A 230 -43.61 1.29 13.19
CA GLY A 230 -44.12 0.98 11.86
C GLY A 230 -44.42 2.27 11.11
N SER A 231 -43.79 2.48 9.96
CA SER A 231 -44.08 3.64 9.10
C SER A 231 -44.97 3.22 7.93
N PRO A 232 -46.21 3.73 7.82
CA PRO A 232 -47.05 3.53 6.65
C PRO A 232 -46.66 4.42 5.46
N PHE A 233 -45.70 5.33 5.63
CA PHE A 233 -45.24 6.25 4.59
C PHE A 233 -43.71 6.38 4.59
N ASP A 234 -43.16 6.59 3.41
CA ASP A 234 -41.76 6.95 3.20
C ASP A 234 -41.45 8.30 3.90
N ALA A 235 -40.61 8.26 4.93
CA ALA A 235 -40.13 9.46 5.61
C ALA A 235 -38.74 9.91 5.09
N SER A 236 -38.18 9.24 4.08
CA SER A 236 -37.04 9.73 3.32
C SER A 236 -37.48 10.79 2.30
N GLY A 237 -38.21 11.80 2.78
CA GLY A 237 -38.63 13.02 2.09
C GLY A 237 -38.62 12.97 0.55
N VAL A 238 -39.66 12.40 -0.05
CA VAL A 238 -40.06 12.72 -1.43
C VAL A 238 -41.58 12.88 -1.47
N ALA A 239 -42.03 14.10 -1.79
CA ALA A 239 -43.27 14.36 -2.51
C ALA A 239 -42.88 14.99 -3.85
#